data_AF-A0AB94IWX5-F1
#
_entry.id   AF-A0AB94IWX5-F1
#
_cell.length_a   1.000
_cell.length_b   1.000
_cell.length_c   1.000
_cell.angle_alpha   90.00
_cell.angle_beta   90.00
_cell.angle_gamma   90.00
#
_symmetry.space_group_name_H-M   'P 1'
#
loop_
_entity.id
_entity.type
_entity.pdbx_description
1 polymer ?
#
loop_
_entity_poly.entity_id
_entity_poly.type
_entity_poly.pdbx_seq_one_letter_code
_entity_poly.pdbx_strand_id
1 'polypeptide(L)' 'MAQFVLELPQELRERIETRSGAANQKPEKFMLMAIEQYLEDLEDYEDAVRISEEVRSGRMKTYSLEEVRAHLGLDD' A
#
# COMPACT_ATOMS: atom_id res chain seq x y z
N MET A 1 -2.34 22.34 -8.50
CA MET A 1 -1.48 21.18 -8.78
C MET A 1 -0.13 21.45 -8.16
N ALA A 2 0.45 20.49 -7.45
CA ALA A 2 1.81 20.58 -6.92
C ALA A 2 2.77 19.81 -7.83
N GLN A 3 4.03 20.21 -7.87
CA GLN A 3 5.06 19.55 -8.69
C GLN A 3 6.33 19.39 -7.87
N PHE A 4 6.95 18.23 -8.00
CA PHE A 4 8.32 17.98 -7.55
C PHE A 4 9.24 17.85 -8.76
N VAL A 5 10.49 18.30 -8.61
CA VAL A 5 11.56 18.06 -9.57
C VAL A 5 12.57 17.16 -8.88
N LEU A 6 12.87 16.02 -9.51
CA LEU A 6 13.80 15.02 -8.98
C LEU A 6 15.00 14.93 -9.91
N GLU A 7 16.19 15.03 -9.34
CA GLU A 7 17.43 14.70 -10.04
C GLU A 7 17.67 13.19 -9.91
N LEU A 8 17.59 12.49 -11.05
CA LEU A 8 17.75 11.04 -11.08
C LEU A 8 19.16 10.69 -11.57
N PRO A 9 19.87 9.74 -10.92
CA PRO A 9 21.03 9.11 -11.51
C PRO A 9 20.67 8.50 -12.87
N GLN A 10 21.59 8.56 -13.84
CA GLN A 10 21.35 8.07 -15.21
C GLN A 10 20.86 6.62 -15.23
N GLU A 11 21.46 5.75 -14.42
CA GLU A 11 21.05 4.34 -14.31
C GLU A 11 19.60 4.19 -13.84
N LEU A 12 19.17 5.01 -12.87
CA LEU A 12 17.80 4.95 -12.36
C LEU A 12 16.80 5.39 -13.44
N ARG A 13 17.13 6.43 -14.19
CA ARG A 13 16.31 6.89 -15.33
C ARG A 13 16.13 5.77 -16.35
N GLU A 14 17.21 5.12 -16.77
CA GLU A 14 17.16 4.02 -17.75
C GLU A 14 16.32 2.83 -17.27
N ARG A 15 16.44 2.49 -15.98
CA ARG A 15 15.62 1.44 -15.35
C ARG A 15 14.14 1.80 -15.36
N ILE A 16 13.78 3.06 -15.09
CA ILE A 16 12.40 3.54 -15.13
C ILE A 16 11.85 3.46 -16.55
N GLU A 17 12.59 3.98 -17.54
CA GLU A 17 12.18 3.95 -18.95
C GLU A 17 11.96 2.53 -19.46
N THR A 18 12.84 1.59 -19.08
CA THR A 18 12.74 0.18 -19.44
C THR A 18 11.47 -0.45 -18.85
N ARG A 19 11.24 -0.25 -17.55
CA ARG A 19 10.08 -0.85 -16.85
C ARG A 19 8.76 -0.23 -17.29
N SER A 20 8.72 1.10 -17.47
CA SER A 20 7.52 1.77 -17.95
C SER A 20 7.16 1.34 -19.36
N GLY A 21 8.17 1.15 -20.24
CA GLY A 21 7.98 0.60 -21.57
C GLY A 21 7.37 -0.80 -21.56
N ALA A 22 7.90 -1.71 -20.72
CA ALA A 22 7.35 -3.06 -20.55
C ALA A 22 5.91 -3.05 -20.00
N ALA A 23 5.57 -2.07 -19.16
CA ALA A 23 4.22 -1.86 -18.62
C ALA A 23 3.28 -1.07 -19.56
N ASN A 24 3.74 -0.67 -20.75
CA ASN A 24 3.03 0.21 -21.67
C ASN A 24 2.52 1.50 -21.00
N GLN A 25 3.35 2.10 -20.13
CA GLN A 25 3.09 3.36 -19.45
C GLN A 25 4.18 4.39 -19.75
N LYS A 26 3.84 5.68 -19.64
CA LYS A 26 4.82 6.76 -19.67
C LYS A 26 5.69 6.74 -18.41
N PRO A 27 7.00 7.05 -18.49
CA PRO A 27 7.90 7.09 -17.33
C PRO A 27 7.36 7.91 -16.15
N GLU A 28 6.77 9.08 -16.41
CA GLU A 28 6.27 9.98 -15.36
C GLU A 28 5.08 9.37 -14.62
N LYS A 29 4.15 8.76 -15.37
CA LYS A 29 3.00 8.08 -14.76
C LYS A 29 3.43 6.83 -14.02
N PHE A 30 4.40 6.08 -14.56
CA PHE A 30 4.96 4.91 -13.90
C PHE A 30 5.65 5.29 -12.57
N MET A 31 6.41 6.38 -12.54
CA MET A 31 7.00 6.90 -11.31
C MET A 31 5.94 7.32 -10.29
N LEU A 32 4.89 8.03 -10.72
CA LEU A 32 3.80 8.42 -9.84
C LEU A 32 3.13 7.20 -9.20
N MET A 33 2.76 6.20 -10.01
CA MET A 33 2.18 4.95 -9.52
C MET A 33 3.11 4.22 -8.53
N ALA A 34 4.42 4.21 -8.79
CA ALA A 34 5.38 3.58 -7.89
C ALA A 34 5.52 4.32 -6.56
N ILE A 35 5.44 5.66 -6.57
CA ILE A 35 5.46 6.47 -5.35
C ILE A 35 4.17 6.26 -4.56
N GLU A 36 3.01 6.30 -5.22
CA GLU A 36 1.70 6.03 -4.60
C GLU A 36 1.71 4.66 -3.92
N GLN A 37 2.10 3.60 -4.65
CA GLN A 37 2.17 2.26 -4.07
C GLN A 37 3.12 2.17 -2.87
N TYR A 38 4.29 2.82 -2.95
CA TYR A 38 5.24 2.80 -1.84
C TYR A 38 4.69 3.50 -0.59
N LEU A 39 3.94 4.60 -0.77
CA LEU A 39 3.29 5.29 0.34
C LEU A 39 2.16 4.44 0.93
N GLU A 40 1.31 3.85 0.09
CA GLU A 40 0.26 2.91 0.53
C GLU A 40 0.85 1.75 1.34
N ASP A 41 1.93 1.12 0.86
CA ASP A 41 2.60 0.02 1.57
C ASP A 41 3.14 0.46 2.96
N LEU A 42 3.64 1.69 3.08
CA LEU A 42 4.09 2.24 4.36
C LEU A 42 2.91 2.52 5.31
N GLU A 43 1.85 3.12 4.79
CA GLU A 43 0.64 3.44 5.56
C GLU A 43 -0.04 2.15 6.05
N ASP A 44 -0.16 1.13 5.18
CA ASP A 44 -0.69 -0.19 5.52
C ASP A 44 0.14 -0.87 6.61
N TYR A 45 1.48 -0.76 6.53
CA TYR A 45 2.36 -1.30 7.57
C TYR A 45 2.17 -0.59 8.91
N GLU A 46 2.14 0.74 8.92
CA GLU A 46 1.94 1.54 10.13
C GLU A 46 0.58 1.23 10.79
N ASP A 47 -0.47 1.12 9.98
CA ASP A 47 -1.80 0.75 10.46
C ASP A 47 -1.85 -0.67 10.99
N ALA A 48 -1.23 -1.64 10.31
CA ALA A 48 -1.15 -3.01 10.78
C ALA A 48 -0.45 -3.11 12.15
N VAL A 49 0.66 -2.38 12.34
CA VAL A 49 1.37 -2.31 13.63
C VAL A 49 0.49 -1.68 14.70
N ARG A 50 -0.13 -0.53 14.40
CA ARG A 50 -1.01 0.18 15.34
C ARG A 50 -2.19 -0.69 15.78
N ILE A 51 -2.90 -1.29 14.83
CA ILE A 51 -4.04 -2.17 15.07
C ILE A 51 -3.60 -3.39 15.91
N SER A 52 -2.46 -3.99 15.57
CA SER A 52 -1.93 -5.13 16.33
C SER A 52 -1.68 -4.79 17.80
N GLU A 53 -1.15 -3.60 18.09
CA GLU A 53 -0.95 -3.13 19.46
C GLU A 53 -2.25 -2.79 20.18
N GLU A 54 -3.25 -2.22 19.50
CA GLU A 54 -4.57 -1.97 20.07
C GLU A 54 -5.30 -3.27 20.43
N VAL A 55 -5.19 -4.30 19.57
CA VAL A 55 -5.71 -5.65 19.87
C VAL A 55 -4.95 -6.26 21.05
N ARG A 56 -3.61 -6.26 21.02
CA ARG A 56 -2.77 -6.83 22.08
C ARG A 56 -3.04 -6.20 23.44
N SER A 57 -3.24 -4.88 23.47
CA SER A 57 -3.53 -4.12 24.70
C SER A 57 -4.99 -4.16 25.13
N GLY A 58 -5.88 -4.82 24.37
CA GLY A 58 -7.30 -4.89 24.65
C GLY A 58 -8.06 -3.58 24.45
N ARG A 59 -7.45 -2.59 23.77
CA ARG A 59 -8.08 -1.30 23.46
C ARG A 59 -9.00 -1.36 22.25
N MET A 60 -8.84 -2.38 21.40
CA MET A 60 -9.71 -2.64 20.26
C MET A 60 -10.55 -3.89 20.53
N LYS A 61 -11.86 -3.79 20.30
CA LYS A 61 -12.77 -4.94 20.41
C LYS A 61 -12.55 -5.88 19.23
N THR A 62 -12.26 -7.14 19.53
CA THR A 62 -12.20 -8.23 18.54
C THR A 62 -13.44 -9.10 18.62
N TYR A 63 -13.76 -9.78 17.52
CA TYR A 63 -14.79 -10.80 17.45
C TYR A 63 -14.14 -12.12 17.06
N SER A 64 -14.64 -13.22 17.61
CA SER A 64 -14.30 -14.56 17.19
C SER A 64 -14.82 -14.83 15.77
N LEU A 65 -14.23 -15.82 15.10
CA LEU A 65 -14.70 -16.25 13.79
C LEU A 65 -16.16 -16.73 13.83
N GLU A 66 -16.56 -17.40 14.92
CA GLU A 66 -17.94 -17.86 15.15
C GLU A 66 -18.92 -16.68 15.21
N GLU A 67 -18.60 -15.64 16.00
CA GLU A 67 -19.44 -14.43 16.09
C GLU A 67 -19.58 -13.73 14.73
N VAL A 68 -18.51 -13.68 13.93
CA VAL A 68 -18.52 -13.06 12.61
C VAL A 68 -19.35 -13.89 11.62
N ARG A 69 -19.18 -15.22 11.61
CA ARG A 69 -19.96 -16.11 10.73
C ARG A 69 -21.45 -16.04 11.04
N ALA A 70 -21.82 -16.03 12.32
CA ALA A 70 -23.20 -15.89 12.74
C ALA A 70 -23.81 -14.56 12.31
N HIS A 71 -23.04 -13.48 12.45
CA HIS A 71 -23.47 -12.15 12.04
C HIS A 71 -23.68 -12.03 10.53
N LEU A 72 -22.87 -12.73 9.73
CA LEU A 72 -22.92 -12.70 8.25
C LEU A 72 -23.82 -13.78 7.64
N GLY A 73 -24.41 -14.67 8.45
CA GLY A 73 -25.19 -15.81 7.96
C GLY A 73 -24.34 -16.85 7.23
N LEU A 74 -23.11 -17.08 7.71
CA LEU A 74 -22.13 -18.03 7.15
C LEU A 74 -21.89 -19.23 8.08
N ASP A 75 -22.89 -19.57 8.92
CA ASP A 75 -22.84 -20.66 9.91
C ASP A 75 -23.22 -22.04 9.33
N ASP A 76 -23.57 -22.08 8.05
CA ASP A 76 -23.97 -23.28 7.30
C ASP A 76 -22.79 -24.21 6.95
#